data_AF-A0A2N2Y598-F1
#
_entry.id   AF-A0A2N2Y598-F1
#
_cell.length_a   1.000
_cell.length_b   1.000
_cell.length_c   1.000
_cell.angle_alpha   90.00
_cell.angle_beta   90.00
_cell.angle_gamma   90.00
#
_symmetry.space_group_name_H-M   'P 1'
#
loop_
_entity.id
_entity.type
_entity.pdbx_description
1 polymer ?
#
loop_
_entity_poly.entity_id
_entity_poly.type
_entity_poly.pdbx_seq_one_letter_code
_entity_poly.pdbx_strand_id
1 'polypeptide(L)'
;RILQQLGTDYKNTIVRPLCRTKIRDNAVYYDAVALYSTKRDEFQDRIFKSIESDFKDRGLVLEQLLVRNITLPPSVKAAIESKINAEQEAQKMTFVLQKEKQEAERKRVEAQGIADYQKILNTGLSDKLLQYEMIKAITTSPNAKLIFMDSKKSASIIVDGK
;
A
#
# COMPACT_ATOMS: atom_id res chain seq x y z
N ARG A 1 38.53 -48.21 1.88
CA ARG A 1 38.11 -47.78 0.52
C ARG A 1 38.30 -46.28 0.28
N ILE A 2 37.65 -45.37 1.01
CA ILE A 2 37.79 -43.92 0.78
C ILE A 2 39.23 -43.42 0.99
N LEU A 3 39.85 -43.72 2.13
CA LEU A 3 41.26 -43.39 2.40
C LEU A 3 42.28 -44.07 1.46
N GLN A 4 41.91 -45.22 0.88
CA GLN A 4 42.78 -45.97 -0.04
C GLN A 4 42.71 -45.49 -1.49
N GLN A 5 41.62 -44.85 -1.91
CA GLN A 5 41.43 -44.35 -3.28
C GLN A 5 41.57 -42.84 -3.41
N LEU A 6 41.36 -42.07 -2.33
CA LEU A 6 41.24 -40.61 -2.38
C LEU A 6 42.36 -39.87 -1.64
N GLY A 7 43.20 -40.59 -0.88
CA GLY A 7 44.23 -39.99 -0.04
C GLY A 7 43.66 -39.12 1.09
N THR A 8 44.54 -38.48 1.85
CA THR A 8 44.19 -37.56 2.94
C THR A 8 43.56 -36.25 2.46
N ASP A 9 43.69 -35.91 1.17
CA ASP A 9 43.26 -34.62 0.61
C ASP A 9 41.93 -34.67 -0.17
N TYR A 10 41.08 -35.65 0.15
CA TYR A 10 39.74 -35.81 -0.45
C TYR A 10 38.87 -34.54 -0.33
N LYS A 11 39.10 -33.72 0.70
CA LYS A 11 38.38 -32.47 0.94
C LYS A 11 38.64 -31.43 -0.16
N ASN A 12 39.90 -31.25 -0.57
CA ASN A 12 40.26 -30.26 -1.59
C ASN A 12 40.16 -30.82 -3.00
N THR A 13 40.37 -32.13 -3.16
CA THR A 13 40.40 -32.79 -4.48
C THR A 13 39.00 -33.14 -4.98
N ILE A 14 38.06 -33.49 -4.07
CA ILE A 14 36.75 -34.03 -4.46
C ILE A 14 35.62 -33.18 -3.90
N VAL A 15 35.57 -33.02 -2.57
CA VAL A 15 34.42 -32.38 -1.90
C VAL A 15 34.22 -30.94 -2.38
N ARG A 16 35.28 -30.12 -2.34
CA ARG A 16 35.19 -28.70 -2.76
C ARG A 16 34.84 -28.54 -4.25
N PRO A 17 35.53 -29.20 -5.21
CA PRO A 17 35.21 -29.05 -6.63
C PRO A 17 33.82 -29.56 -6.98
N LEU A 18 33.39 -30.67 -6.39
CA LEU A 18 32.08 -31.26 -6.62
C LEU A 18 30.96 -30.33 -6.15
N CYS A 19 31.02 -29.86 -4.90
CA CYS A 19 30.05 -28.90 -4.37
C CYS A 19 30.01 -27.63 -5.23
N ARG A 20 31.17 -27.08 -5.61
CA ARG A 20 31.25 -25.87 -6.44
C ARG A 20 30.59 -26.07 -7.81
N THR A 21 30.81 -27.21 -8.43
CA THR A 21 30.22 -27.55 -9.74
C THR A 21 28.70 -27.67 -9.62
N LYS A 22 28.20 -28.45 -8.66
CA LYS A 22 26.75 -28.61 -8.46
C LYS A 22 26.05 -27.31 -8.08
N ILE A 23 26.65 -26.47 -7.24
CA ILE A 23 26.10 -25.15 -6.91
C ILE A 23 25.98 -24.29 -8.16
N ARG A 24 27.03 -24.25 -9.00
CA ARG A 24 27.03 -23.47 -10.25
C ARG A 24 25.98 -23.98 -11.22
N ASP A 25 25.89 -25.29 -11.42
CA ASP A 25 24.95 -25.88 -12.37
C ASP A 25 23.50 -25.63 -11.94
N ASN A 26 23.22 -25.67 -10.63
CA ASN A 26 21.89 -25.34 -10.10
C ASN A 26 21.59 -23.84 -10.15
N ALA A 27 22.59 -22.96 -10.00
CA ALA A 27 22.39 -21.50 -10.00
C ALA A 27 21.88 -20.96 -11.34
N VAL A 28 22.15 -21.64 -12.46
CA VAL A 28 21.69 -21.22 -13.80
C VAL A 28 20.16 -21.28 -13.94
N TYR A 29 19.48 -22.15 -13.17
CA TYR A 29 18.03 -22.33 -13.27
C TYR A 29 17.22 -21.28 -12.50
N TYR A 30 17.88 -20.42 -11.72
CA TYR A 30 17.21 -19.46 -10.86
C TYR A 30 17.60 -18.03 -11.25
N ASP A 31 16.59 -17.17 -11.36
CA ASP A 31 16.81 -15.74 -11.50
C ASP A 31 17.52 -15.21 -10.24
N ALA A 32 18.48 -14.31 -10.46
CA ALA A 32 19.19 -13.61 -9.39
C ALA A 32 18.24 -12.98 -8.35
N VAL A 33 17.08 -12.50 -8.81
CA VAL A 33 16.02 -11.91 -7.97
C VAL A 33 15.37 -12.97 -7.07
N ALA A 34 15.11 -14.16 -7.62
CA ALA A 34 14.41 -15.22 -6.91
C ALA A 34 15.29 -15.86 -5.83
N LEU A 35 16.60 -15.94 -6.06
CA LEU A 35 17.59 -16.42 -5.08
C LEU A 35 17.71 -15.52 -3.85
N TYR A 36 17.39 -14.23 -4.00
CA TYR A 36 17.48 -13.24 -2.92
C TYR A 36 16.24 -13.23 -2.01
N SER A 37 15.09 -13.69 -2.50
CA SER A 37 13.81 -13.56 -1.80
C SER A 37 13.19 -14.92 -1.47
N THR A 38 12.28 -15.42 -2.32
CA THR A 38 11.38 -16.53 -1.97
C THR A 38 11.94 -17.91 -2.29
N LYS A 39 12.90 -18.03 -3.23
CA LYS A 39 13.38 -19.34 -3.71
C LYS A 39 14.71 -19.77 -3.07
N ARG A 40 15.16 -19.08 -2.03
CA ARG A 40 16.45 -19.40 -1.37
C ARG A 40 16.45 -20.79 -0.75
N ASP A 41 15.38 -21.15 -0.04
CA ASP A 41 15.29 -22.43 0.65
C ASP A 41 15.09 -23.57 -0.37
N GLU A 42 14.26 -23.34 -1.39
CA GLU A 42 14.09 -24.28 -2.52
C GLU A 42 15.42 -24.54 -3.25
N PHE A 43 16.21 -23.49 -3.48
CA PHE A 43 17.54 -23.60 -4.07
C PHE A 43 18.50 -24.39 -3.18
N GLN A 44 18.47 -24.16 -1.86
CA GLN A 44 19.28 -24.89 -0.91
C GLN A 44 18.93 -26.39 -0.91
N ASP A 45 17.64 -26.73 -0.89
CA ASP A 45 17.16 -28.10 -0.89
C ASP A 45 17.53 -28.83 -2.19
N ARG A 46 17.43 -28.14 -3.33
CA ARG A 46 17.79 -28.69 -4.62
C ARG A 46 19.30 -28.99 -4.70
N ILE A 47 20.13 -28.06 -4.25
CA ILE A 47 21.58 -28.26 -4.18
C ILE A 47 21.91 -29.40 -3.22
N PHE A 48 21.26 -29.44 -2.05
CA PHE A 48 21.46 -30.50 -1.07
C PHE A 48 21.21 -31.87 -1.69
N LYS A 49 20.05 -32.09 -2.32
CA LYS A 49 19.71 -33.36 -2.99
C LYS A 49 20.70 -33.73 -4.09
N SER A 50 21.12 -32.75 -4.89
CA SER A 50 22.06 -32.98 -5.98
C SER A 50 23.46 -33.37 -5.48
N ILE A 51 23.93 -32.77 -4.39
CA ILE A 51 25.23 -33.08 -3.80
C ILE A 51 25.16 -34.40 -3.03
N GLU A 52 24.06 -34.64 -2.29
CA GLU A 52 23.83 -35.87 -1.54
C GLU A 52 23.87 -37.10 -2.46
N SER A 53 23.24 -37.03 -3.64
CA SER A 53 23.26 -38.12 -4.62
C SER A 53 24.68 -38.47 -5.06
N ASP A 54 25.46 -37.46 -5.49
CA ASP A 54 26.84 -37.67 -5.93
C ASP A 54 27.77 -38.11 -4.78
N PHE A 55 27.47 -37.71 -3.55
CA PHE A 55 28.21 -38.11 -2.36
C PHE A 55 27.94 -39.58 -2.04
N LYS A 56 26.68 -40.05 -2.15
CA LYS A 56 26.31 -41.46 -1.96
C LYS A 56 27.04 -42.38 -2.93
N ASP A 57 27.15 -42.00 -4.20
CA ASP A 57 27.90 -42.76 -5.21
C ASP A 57 29.38 -42.95 -4.84
N ARG A 58 29.93 -42.02 -4.05
CA ARG A 58 31.32 -42.03 -3.58
C ARG A 58 31.48 -42.54 -2.14
N GLY A 59 30.39 -42.96 -1.50
CA GLY A 59 30.37 -43.44 -0.12
C GLY A 59 30.49 -42.35 0.95
N LEU A 60 30.21 -41.09 0.59
CA LEU A 60 30.19 -39.95 1.52
C LEU A 60 28.74 -39.66 1.96
N VAL A 61 28.58 -39.23 3.21
CA VAL A 61 27.28 -38.80 3.76
C VAL A 61 27.31 -37.29 3.94
N LEU A 62 26.31 -36.60 3.40
CA LEU A 62 26.10 -35.17 3.59
C LEU A 62 25.11 -34.95 4.74
N GLU A 63 25.56 -34.40 5.86
CA GLU A 63 24.68 -34.12 7.00
C GLU A 63 23.85 -32.85 6.78
N GLN A 64 24.50 -31.75 6.40
CA GLN A 64 23.85 -30.46 6.20
C GLN A 64 24.61 -29.58 5.21
N LEU A 65 23.87 -28.80 4.43
CA LEU A 65 24.40 -27.75 3.56
C LEU A 65 23.63 -26.45 3.78
N LEU A 66 24.35 -25.40 4.15
CA LEU A 66 23.80 -24.06 4.38
C LEU A 66 24.48 -23.05 3.47
N VAL A 67 23.68 -22.29 2.71
CA VAL A 67 24.19 -21.20 1.88
C VAL A 67 24.34 -19.95 2.73
N ARG A 68 25.57 -19.56 3.09
CA ARG A 68 25.79 -18.40 3.99
C ARG A 68 25.42 -17.07 3.31
N ASN A 69 26.09 -16.74 2.22
CA ASN A 69 25.94 -15.46 1.53
C ASN A 69 25.83 -15.67 0.02
N ILE A 70 24.95 -14.91 -0.64
CA ILE A 70 24.85 -14.83 -2.10
C ILE A 70 25.22 -13.40 -2.49
N THR A 71 26.37 -13.23 -3.14
CA THR A 71 26.85 -11.92 -3.59
C THR A 71 26.37 -11.67 -5.01
N LEU A 72 25.45 -10.73 -5.17
CA LEU A 72 24.98 -10.26 -6.48
C LEU A 72 25.82 -9.05 -6.93
N PRO A 73 26.08 -8.89 -8.24
CA PRO A 73 26.68 -7.68 -8.77
C PRO A 73 25.85 -6.44 -8.40
N PRO A 74 26.50 -5.29 -8.15
CA PRO A 74 25.80 -4.07 -7.74
C PRO A 74 24.74 -3.61 -8.75
N SER A 75 24.96 -3.85 -10.05
CA SER A 75 23.99 -3.54 -11.12
C SER A 75 22.67 -4.30 -10.96
N VAL A 76 22.75 -5.60 -10.64
CA VAL A 76 21.57 -6.45 -10.45
C VAL A 76 20.85 -6.08 -9.17
N LYS A 77 21.60 -5.80 -8.09
CA LYS A 77 21.02 -5.34 -6.83
C LYS A 77 20.24 -4.03 -7.02
N ALA A 78 20.82 -3.05 -7.70
CA ALA A 78 20.16 -1.78 -7.99
C ALA A 78 18.89 -1.96 -8.84
N ALA A 79 18.92 -2.86 -9.83
CA ALA A 79 17.74 -3.16 -10.64
C ALA A 79 16.61 -3.80 -9.81
N ILE A 80 16.94 -4.69 -8.88
CA ILE A 80 15.97 -5.31 -7.96
C ILE A 80 15.37 -4.26 -7.02
N GLU A 81 16.22 -3.45 -6.38
CA GLU A 81 15.77 -2.38 -5.48
C GLU A 81 14.88 -1.37 -6.23
N SER A 82 15.26 -0.98 -7.44
CA SER A 82 14.46 -0.10 -8.29
C SER A 82 13.09 -0.72 -8.63
N LYS A 83 13.05 -2.01 -8.97
CA LYS A 83 11.78 -2.71 -9.25
C LYS A 83 10.87 -2.76 -8.02
N ILE A 84 11.43 -3.10 -6.85
CA ILE A 84 10.67 -3.15 -5.59
C ILE A 84 10.12 -1.76 -5.25
N ASN A 85 10.94 -0.71 -5.39
CA ASN A 85 10.51 0.65 -5.14
C ASN A 85 9.38 1.07 -6.09
N ALA A 86 9.51 0.78 -7.39
CA ALA A 86 8.48 1.10 -8.38
C ALA A 86 7.16 0.37 -8.10
N GLU A 87 7.20 -0.91 -7.70
CA GLU A 87 6.01 -1.67 -7.31
C GLU A 87 5.35 -1.07 -6.06
N GLN A 88 6.14 -0.69 -5.05
CA GLN A 88 5.64 -0.05 -3.83
C GLN A 88 5.06 1.34 -4.11
N GLU A 89 5.68 2.13 -4.98
CA GLU A 89 5.17 3.43 -5.40
C GLU A 89 3.84 3.30 -6.16
N ALA A 90 3.73 2.32 -7.06
CA ALA A 90 2.48 2.03 -7.78
C ALA A 90 1.36 1.59 -6.82
N GLN A 91 1.67 0.74 -5.84
CA GLN A 91 0.71 0.35 -4.79
C GLN A 91 0.29 1.57 -3.97
N LYS A 92 1.25 2.38 -3.51
CA LYS A 92 0.97 3.61 -2.76
C LYS A 92 0.09 4.57 -3.55
N MET A 93 0.38 4.78 -4.83
CA MET A 93 -0.42 5.65 -5.70
C MET A 93 -1.85 5.12 -5.85
N THR A 94 -2.02 3.80 -5.95
CA THR A 94 -3.34 3.17 -5.99
C THR A 94 -4.15 3.49 -4.73
N PHE A 95 -3.53 3.40 -3.55
CA PHE A 95 -4.18 3.77 -2.29
C PHE A 95 -4.49 5.27 -2.21
N VAL A 96 -3.61 6.14 -2.70
CA VAL A 96 -3.86 7.58 -2.76
C VAL A 96 -5.05 7.88 -3.67
N LEU A 97 -5.09 7.33 -4.88
CA LEU A 97 -6.21 7.50 -5.80
C LEU A 97 -7.53 6.97 -5.20
N GLN A 98 -7.48 5.83 -4.51
CA GLN A 98 -8.66 5.29 -3.83
C GLN A 98 -9.13 6.21 -2.70
N LYS A 99 -8.21 6.77 -1.90
CA LYS A 99 -8.52 7.73 -0.85
C LYS A 99 -9.15 9.01 -1.43
N GLU A 100 -8.56 9.59 -2.47
CA GLU A 100 -9.09 10.79 -3.13
C GLU A 100 -10.49 10.55 -3.71
N LYS A 101 -10.73 9.37 -4.30
CA LYS A 101 -12.08 8.98 -4.76
C LYS A 101 -13.09 8.90 -3.61
N GLN A 102 -12.70 8.31 -2.48
CA GLN A 102 -13.56 8.24 -1.29
C GLN A 102 -13.84 9.63 -0.70
N GLU A 103 -12.84 10.52 -0.66
CA GLU A 103 -13.01 11.89 -0.19
C GLU A 103 -13.92 12.71 -1.13
N ALA A 104 -13.78 12.54 -2.44
CA ALA A 104 -14.66 13.18 -3.43
C ALA A 104 -16.11 12.71 -3.28
N GLU A 105 -16.32 11.39 -3.12
CA GLU A 105 -17.65 10.83 -2.91
C GLU A 105 -18.28 11.31 -1.60
N ARG A 106 -17.50 11.39 -0.52
CA ARG A 106 -17.96 11.95 0.77
C ARG A 106 -18.44 13.39 0.61
N LYS A 107 -17.66 14.25 -0.06
CA LYS A 107 -18.04 15.65 -0.31
C LYS A 107 -19.32 15.75 -1.16
N ARG A 108 -19.48 14.86 -2.14
CA ARG A 108 -20.68 14.81 -2.98
C ARG A 108 -21.92 14.46 -2.16
N VAL A 109 -21.82 13.45 -1.30
CA VAL A 109 -22.93 13.04 -0.40
C VAL A 109 -23.27 14.15 0.60
N GLU A 110 -22.26 14.82 1.16
CA GLU A 110 -22.47 15.95 2.07
C GLU A 110 -23.18 17.12 1.38
N ALA A 111 -22.74 17.49 0.17
CA ALA A 111 -23.39 18.52 -0.63
C ALA A 111 -24.84 18.17 -0.97
N GLN A 112 -25.11 16.90 -1.32
CA GLN A 112 -26.47 16.41 -1.57
C GLN A 112 -27.34 16.50 -0.31
N GLY A 113 -26.80 16.11 0.85
CA GLY A 113 -27.52 16.21 2.13
C GLY A 113 -27.87 17.65 2.51
N ILE A 114 -26.96 18.60 2.27
CA ILE A 114 -27.22 20.04 2.48
C ILE A 114 -28.30 20.55 1.52
N ALA A 115 -28.22 20.16 0.24
CA ALA A 115 -29.21 20.56 -0.77
C ALA A 115 -30.61 20.03 -0.42
N ASP A 116 -30.70 18.77 0.00
CA ASP A 116 -31.95 18.14 0.41
C ASP A 116 -32.49 18.77 1.71
N TYR A 117 -31.61 19.07 2.67
CA TYR A 117 -31.98 19.79 3.89
C TYR A 117 -32.54 21.19 3.59
N GLN A 118 -31.89 21.97 2.73
CA GLN A 118 -32.38 23.28 2.29
C GLN A 118 -33.72 23.17 1.56
N LYS A 119 -33.90 22.15 0.72
CA LYS A 119 -35.16 21.91 0.02
C LYS A 119 -36.28 21.62 1.01
N ILE A 120 -36.05 20.74 2.01
CA ILE A 120 -37.02 20.40 3.05
C ILE A 120 -37.39 21.65 3.88
N LEU A 121 -36.39 22.42 4.33
CA LEU A 121 -36.61 23.66 5.08
C LEU A 121 -37.47 24.66 4.28
N ASN A 122 -37.16 24.88 3.00
CA ASN A 122 -37.93 25.78 2.15
C ASN A 122 -39.37 25.31 1.94
N THR A 123 -39.63 23.99 1.89
CA THR A 123 -41.01 23.47 1.90
C THR A 123 -41.71 23.60 3.25
N GLY A 124 -40.97 23.56 4.37
CA GLY A 124 -41.53 23.68 5.72
C GLY A 124 -41.80 25.12 6.16
N LEU A 125 -41.05 26.09 5.63
CA LEU A 125 -41.27 27.53 5.79
C LEU A 125 -42.42 27.97 4.87
N SER A 126 -43.65 27.72 5.30
CA SER A 126 -44.80 28.44 4.73
C SER A 126 -44.63 29.93 5.01
N ASP A 127 -44.85 30.80 4.02
CA ASP A 127 -44.79 32.26 4.17
C ASP A 127 -45.54 32.77 5.42
N LYS A 128 -46.61 32.08 5.81
CA LYS A 128 -47.40 32.36 7.02
C LYS A 128 -46.64 32.09 8.33
N LEU A 129 -45.80 31.05 8.38
CA LEU A 129 -45.01 30.72 9.57
C LEU A 129 -43.87 31.73 9.76
N LEU A 130 -43.22 32.13 8.67
CA LEU A 130 -42.19 33.17 8.71
C LEU A 130 -42.77 34.53 9.13
N GLN A 131 -43.96 34.89 8.61
CA GLN A 131 -44.70 36.08 9.06
C GLN A 131 -45.08 35.99 10.54
N TYR A 132 -45.55 34.83 11.02
CA TYR A 132 -45.90 34.64 12.43
C TYR A 132 -44.68 34.77 13.37
N GLU A 133 -43.55 34.15 13.04
CA GLU A 133 -42.31 34.27 13.81
C GLU A 133 -41.76 35.71 13.77
N MET A 134 -41.87 36.41 12.64
CA MET A 134 -41.53 37.84 12.55
C MET A 134 -42.39 38.69 13.50
N ILE A 135 -43.71 38.50 13.50
CA ILE A 135 -44.64 39.23 14.40
C ILE A 135 -44.34 38.93 15.87
N LYS A 136 -44.08 37.66 16.21
CA LYS A 136 -43.74 37.24 17.57
C LYS A 136 -42.42 37.85 18.04
N ALA A 137 -41.40 37.91 17.19
CA ALA A 137 -40.12 38.56 17.50
C ALA A 137 -40.28 40.08 17.73
N ILE A 138 -41.11 40.75 16.94
CA ILE A 138 -41.45 42.18 17.13
C ILE A 138 -42.19 42.41 18.46
N THR A 139 -43.10 41.51 18.83
CA THR A 139 -43.93 41.67 20.03
C THR A 139 -43.16 41.39 21.33
N THR A 140 -42.12 40.56 21.27
CA THR A 140 -41.40 40.09 22.47
C THR A 140 -40.25 41.01 22.88
N SER A 141 -39.72 41.85 21.96
CA SER A 141 -38.60 42.74 22.26
C SER A 141 -39.02 44.22 22.14
N PRO A 142 -38.96 45.01 23.23
CA PRO A 142 -39.33 46.43 23.23
C PRO A 142 -38.47 47.32 22.30
N ASN A 143 -37.35 46.82 21.78
CA ASN A 143 -36.41 47.54 20.89
C ASN A 143 -36.24 46.83 19.53
N ALA A 144 -37.26 46.10 19.06
CA ALA A 144 -37.18 45.43 17.75
C ALA A 144 -37.12 46.47 16.62
N LYS A 145 -36.00 46.54 15.90
CA LYS A 145 -35.80 47.45 14.77
C LYS A 145 -36.40 46.83 13.51
N LEU A 146 -37.45 47.44 12.97
CA LEU A 146 -38.14 46.96 11.77
C LEU A 146 -37.41 47.47 10.52
N ILE A 147 -36.85 46.55 9.71
CA ILE A 147 -36.19 46.86 8.44
C ILE A 147 -37.07 46.32 7.32
N PHE A 148 -37.74 47.21 6.58
CA PHE A 148 -38.47 46.82 5.37
C PHE A 148 -37.48 46.64 4.21
N MET A 149 -37.29 45.41 3.74
CA MET A 149 -36.55 45.12 2.50
C MET A 149 -37.54 44.80 1.39
N ASP A 150 -37.80 45.77 0.50
CA ASP A 150 -38.49 45.52 -0.76
C ASP A 150 -37.51 44.91 -1.77
N SER A 151 -37.84 43.72 -2.27
CA SER A 151 -37.02 42.95 -3.22
C SER A 151 -36.83 43.61 -4.60
N LYS A 152 -37.51 44.73 -4.90
CA LYS A 152 -37.40 45.43 -6.20
C LYS A 152 -36.84 46.86 -6.16
N LYS A 153 -36.69 47.49 -4.99
CA LYS A 153 -36.01 48.78 -4.83
C LYS A 153 -35.19 48.77 -3.55
N SER A 154 -33.89 48.95 -3.70
CA SER A 154 -32.87 49.09 -2.65
C SER A 154 -33.05 50.38 -1.84
N ALA A 155 -34.17 50.52 -1.14
CA ALA A 155 -34.39 51.54 -0.14
C ALA A 155 -35.05 50.90 1.08
N SER A 156 -34.25 50.60 2.09
CA SER A 156 -34.73 50.13 3.39
C SER A 156 -35.15 51.31 4.25
N ILE A 157 -36.44 51.38 4.61
CA ILE A 157 -36.94 52.37 5.57
C ILE A 157 -36.81 51.76 6.97
N ILE A 158 -36.06 52.45 7.83
CA ILE A 158 -35.95 52.15 9.25
C ILE A 158 -36.96 53.03 9.97
N VAL A 159 -37.95 52.42 10.61
CA VAL A 159 -38.85 53.12 11.53
C VAL A 159 -38.40 52.80 12.95
N ASP A 160 -37.92 53.81 13.65
CA ASP A 160 -37.51 53.73 15.06
C ASP A 160 -38.73 54.10 15.92
N GLY A 161 -39.23 53.14 16.70
CA GLY A 161 -40.28 53.39 17.68
C GLY A 161 -39.64 53.94 18.95
N LYS A 162 -39.90 55.22 19.25
CA LYS A 162 -39.60 55.79 20.57
C LYS A 162 -40.49 55.19 21.65
#